data_AF-A0A1V6IGT8-F1
#
_entry.id   AF-A0A1V6IGT8-F1
#
_cell.length_a   1.000
_cell.length_b   1.000
_cell.length_c   1.000
_cell.angle_alpha   90.00
_cell.angle_beta   90.00
_cell.angle_gamma   90.00
#
_symmetry.space_group_name_H-M   'P 1'
#
loop_
_entity.id
_entity.type
_entity.pdbx_description
1 polymer ?
#
loop_
_entity_poly.entity_id
_entity_poly.type
_entity_poly.pdbx_seq_one_letter_code
_entity_poly.pdbx_strand_id
1 'polypeptide(L)'
;MKKNHFKNRFLMFLTTLAMAFSVGVSLNAKAPVKAAALPAKIYLKVSGEWKSDGARFETWFFEGDDPDLFVTMQRTLYADDLYEVVKPAGNHAKFIMVRMDPAKPENDWDSKWNQSGDLVYDATKELVRVTGWTVGEPEAFVASEHINPAIAGDTVLYFRPDASYFAEGYDHLAAYFFVGGENQFVNLVEHQTGVYKVTAPTPAAPGGWEKVIFVSLKSATNAWEVDGLTNVLKQTPDLIYDGTKDMYDTTLGAWKTLGSLVSQTPTTAGISSEKVRIWVNRGGHYATEGYQYLLKAGDVHYTATGYEKALVTDDVYFAYFDVPLSALTGKNVDLVIVDTNLYFQVAVAGGPYAAQDNSKLWVVKQNMDETYSVTKGAVEGRIYNTFFAKVLEGYLTCSTSADNGYEAFNLVDTNFLPRAGEHWDMQGDLGGEHGVKIADYTSEEDYATGVREATPATDAYAKYVMMKSLYDAAHPSPEQFRINKVANNNIIYVLVIGMLFAIAAFGFVRFRKKANVA
;
A
#
# COMPACT_ATOMS: atom_id res chain seq x y z
N MET A 1 -31.05 22.82 -46.20
CA MET A 1 -29.86 22.00 -46.52
C MET A 1 -29.23 21.46 -45.24
N LYS A 2 -28.80 20.19 -45.29
CA LYS A 2 -27.92 19.45 -44.34
C LYS A 2 -28.48 19.05 -42.96
N LYS A 3 -28.98 17.81 -42.87
CA LYS A 3 -28.87 16.90 -41.71
C LYS A 3 -29.27 15.49 -42.15
N ASN A 4 -28.35 14.70 -42.71
CA ASN A 4 -28.60 13.26 -43.01
C ASN A 4 -27.33 12.40 -43.19
N HIS A 5 -26.15 12.82 -42.71
CA HIS A 5 -24.90 12.06 -42.94
C HIS A 5 -24.36 11.27 -41.74
N PHE A 6 -25.03 11.27 -40.58
CA PHE A 6 -24.54 10.53 -39.40
C PHE A 6 -25.06 9.09 -39.31
N LYS A 7 -26.27 8.81 -39.81
CA LYS A 7 -26.88 7.46 -39.74
C LYS A 7 -26.27 6.44 -40.73
N ASN A 8 -25.80 6.88 -41.90
CA ASN A 8 -25.26 5.97 -42.92
C ASN A 8 -23.82 5.50 -42.66
N ARG A 9 -23.06 6.17 -41.78
CA ARG A 9 -21.70 5.73 -41.42
C ARG A 9 -21.69 4.73 -40.26
N PHE A 10 -22.64 4.84 -39.33
CA PHE A 10 -22.80 3.89 -38.23
C PHE A 10 -23.33 2.53 -38.72
N LEU A 11 -24.21 2.53 -39.74
CA LEU A 11 -24.73 1.31 -40.35
C LEU A 11 -23.67 0.57 -41.20
N MET A 12 -22.77 1.29 -41.87
CA MET A 12 -21.66 0.67 -42.61
C MET A 12 -20.61 0.03 -41.69
N PHE A 13 -20.38 0.56 -40.49
CA PHE A 13 -19.41 -0.01 -39.55
C PHE A 13 -19.89 -1.35 -38.96
N LEU A 14 -21.21 -1.48 -38.74
CA LEU A 14 -21.84 -2.73 -38.28
C LEU A 14 -21.87 -3.82 -39.37
N THR A 15 -22.00 -3.45 -40.65
CA THR A 15 -21.95 -4.44 -41.75
C THR A 15 -20.55 -4.98 -42.02
N THR A 16 -19.48 -4.21 -41.74
CA THR A 16 -18.10 -4.71 -41.90
C THR A 16 -17.70 -5.65 -40.77
N LEU A 17 -18.23 -5.45 -39.56
CA LEU A 17 -18.00 -6.35 -38.43
C LEU A 17 -18.74 -7.69 -38.60
N ALA A 18 -19.89 -7.69 -39.30
CA ALA A 18 -20.63 -8.90 -39.64
C ALA A 18 -20.00 -9.74 -40.78
N MET A 19 -19.09 -9.16 -41.57
CA MET A 19 -18.38 -9.86 -42.67
C MET A 19 -17.05 -10.52 -42.26
N ALA A 20 -16.58 -10.34 -41.01
CA ALA A 20 -15.34 -10.94 -40.51
C ALA A 20 -15.52 -12.32 -39.84
N PHE A 21 -16.76 -12.80 -39.64
CA PHE A 21 -17.04 -14.11 -39.05
C PHE A 21 -18.02 -14.96 -39.89
N SER A 22 -18.00 -14.81 -41.22
CA SER A 22 -18.65 -15.76 -42.12
C SER A 22 -17.73 -16.96 -42.42
N VAL A 23 -17.76 -17.99 -41.57
CA VAL A 23 -17.51 -19.36 -42.06
C VAL A 23 -18.85 -19.88 -42.56
N GLY A 24 -18.91 -20.13 -43.86
CA GLY A 24 -20.13 -20.24 -44.64
C GLY A 24 -21.05 -21.39 -44.23
N VAL A 25 -22.34 -21.08 -44.13
CA VAL A 25 -23.40 -22.09 -44.15
C VAL A 25 -23.88 -22.24 -45.59
N SER A 26 -23.50 -23.36 -46.19
CA SER A 26 -24.12 -23.90 -47.40
C SER A 26 -25.61 -24.14 -47.14
N LEU A 27 -26.49 -23.44 -47.86
CA LEU A 27 -27.93 -23.68 -47.92
C LEU A 27 -28.21 -24.95 -48.74
N ASN A 28 -27.90 -26.10 -48.16
CA ASN A 28 -28.41 -27.42 -48.53
C ASN A 28 -28.01 -28.41 -47.44
N ALA A 29 -28.61 -28.28 -46.26
CA ALA A 29 -28.50 -29.26 -45.20
C ALA A 29 -29.90 -29.60 -44.69
N LYS A 30 -30.13 -30.92 -44.54
CA LYS A 30 -31.32 -31.56 -43.99
C LYS A 30 -31.87 -30.81 -42.77
N ALA A 31 -33.18 -30.97 -42.56
CA ALA A 31 -33.95 -30.52 -41.40
C ALA A 31 -33.09 -30.36 -40.13
N PRO A 32 -33.27 -29.26 -39.36
CA PRO A 32 -32.46 -29.01 -38.18
C PRO A 32 -32.50 -30.24 -37.28
N VAL A 33 -31.36 -30.92 -37.15
CA VAL A 33 -31.17 -31.91 -36.11
C VAL A 33 -31.37 -31.14 -34.82
N LYS A 34 -32.48 -31.43 -34.14
CA LYS A 34 -32.79 -30.94 -32.81
C LYS A 34 -31.51 -31.11 -32.00
N ALA A 35 -30.88 -30.00 -31.59
CA ALA A 35 -29.72 -30.06 -30.72
C ALA A 35 -30.13 -30.94 -29.54
N ALA A 36 -29.43 -32.06 -29.34
CA ALA A 36 -29.66 -32.91 -28.19
C ALA A 36 -29.57 -32.02 -26.95
N ALA A 37 -30.59 -32.06 -26.09
CA ALA A 37 -30.53 -31.34 -24.82
C ALA A 37 -29.23 -31.75 -24.12
N LEU A 38 -28.46 -30.77 -23.65
CA LEU A 38 -27.29 -31.06 -22.82
C LEU A 38 -27.75 -31.91 -21.64
N PRO A 39 -27.00 -32.96 -21.27
CA PRO A 39 -27.42 -33.83 -20.19
C PRO A 39 -27.41 -33.02 -18.88
N ALA A 40 -28.49 -33.14 -18.10
CA ALA A 40 -28.71 -32.32 -16.92
C ALA A 40 -27.65 -32.62 -15.84
N LYS A 41 -26.96 -31.59 -15.35
CA LYS A 41 -26.01 -31.72 -14.25
C LYS A 41 -26.72 -31.50 -12.92
N ILE A 42 -26.28 -32.25 -11.91
CA ILE A 42 -26.67 -32.05 -10.51
C ILE A 42 -25.39 -31.85 -9.72
N TYR A 43 -25.38 -30.84 -8.87
CA TYR A 43 -24.27 -30.46 -8.01
C TYR A 43 -24.55 -30.83 -6.56
N LEU A 44 -23.49 -31.17 -5.83
CA LEU A 44 -23.50 -31.40 -4.39
C LEU A 44 -22.46 -30.48 -3.74
N LYS A 45 -22.91 -29.58 -2.87
CA LYS A 45 -22.04 -28.78 -1.99
C LYS A 45 -21.96 -29.47 -0.63
N VAL A 46 -20.80 -30.03 -0.31
CA VAL A 46 -20.59 -30.79 0.93
C VAL A 46 -20.20 -29.89 2.10
N SER A 47 -20.58 -30.29 3.31
CA SER A 47 -20.12 -29.69 4.56
C SER A 47 -18.74 -30.24 4.95
N GLY A 48 -18.07 -29.59 5.91
CA GLY A 48 -16.78 -30.07 6.43
C GLY A 48 -16.85 -31.50 6.98
N GLU A 49 -17.98 -31.86 7.61
CA GLU A 49 -18.24 -33.21 8.13
C GLU A 49 -18.42 -34.25 7.02
N TRP A 50 -19.00 -33.87 5.88
CA TRP A 50 -19.15 -34.78 4.74
C TRP A 50 -17.84 -34.97 3.98
N LYS A 51 -17.01 -33.92 3.92
CA LYS A 51 -15.70 -33.93 3.24
C LYS A 51 -14.62 -34.72 3.99
N SER A 52 -14.82 -34.98 5.29
CA SER A 52 -13.80 -35.65 6.11
C SER A 52 -13.50 -37.08 5.65
N ASP A 53 -12.36 -37.59 6.10
CA ASP A 53 -11.96 -39.00 5.98
C ASP A 53 -11.80 -39.51 4.54
N GLY A 54 -11.61 -38.61 3.58
CA GLY A 54 -11.40 -38.97 2.17
C GLY A 54 -12.64 -39.55 1.50
N ALA A 55 -13.84 -39.22 2.00
CA ALA A 55 -15.10 -39.78 1.52
C ALA A 55 -15.32 -39.58 0.01
N ARG A 56 -15.95 -40.57 -0.60
CA ARG A 56 -16.44 -40.53 -1.99
C ARG A 56 -17.92 -40.17 -1.99
N PHE A 57 -18.39 -39.52 -3.06
CA PHE A 57 -19.77 -39.07 -3.17
C PHE A 57 -20.45 -39.70 -4.36
N GLU A 58 -21.66 -40.19 -4.15
CA GLU A 58 -22.48 -40.79 -5.19
C GLU A 58 -23.90 -40.26 -5.13
N THR A 59 -24.59 -40.39 -6.25
CA THR A 59 -26.01 -40.12 -6.34
C THR A 59 -26.73 -41.43 -6.65
N TRP A 60 -27.61 -41.84 -5.74
CA TRP A 60 -28.56 -42.91 -6.00
C TRP A 60 -29.74 -42.31 -6.75
N PHE A 61 -29.95 -42.75 -7.99
CA PHE A 61 -31.14 -42.36 -8.75
C PHE A 61 -32.19 -43.44 -8.58
N PHE A 62 -33.37 -43.03 -8.09
CA PHE A 62 -34.54 -43.90 -8.10
C PHE A 62 -35.12 -43.95 -9.49
N GLU A 63 -35.84 -45.02 -9.76
CA GLU A 63 -36.47 -45.21 -11.04
C GLU A 63 -37.85 -45.86 -10.91
N GLY A 64 -38.72 -45.47 -11.84
CA GLY A 64 -40.03 -46.06 -12.02
C GLY A 64 -39.95 -47.35 -12.85
N ASP A 65 -39.66 -47.23 -14.15
CA ASP A 65 -39.67 -48.35 -15.12
C ASP A 65 -38.26 -48.87 -15.51
N ASP A 66 -37.15 -48.14 -15.28
CA ASP A 66 -35.78 -48.64 -15.48
C ASP A 66 -35.09 -49.03 -14.13
N PRO A 67 -33.83 -49.54 -14.08
CA PRO A 67 -33.21 -49.98 -12.84
C PRO A 67 -32.57 -48.84 -12.02
N ASP A 68 -32.96 -48.73 -10.74
CA ASP A 68 -32.26 -47.87 -9.78
C ASP A 68 -30.74 -48.08 -9.82
N LEU A 69 -29.98 -46.98 -9.77
CA LEU A 69 -28.53 -47.07 -9.91
C LEU A 69 -27.76 -46.00 -9.14
N PHE A 70 -26.57 -46.40 -8.71
CA PHE A 70 -25.56 -45.50 -8.16
C PHE A 70 -24.73 -44.88 -9.28
N VAL A 71 -24.56 -43.56 -9.25
CA VAL A 71 -23.64 -42.83 -10.12
C VAL A 71 -22.61 -42.09 -9.28
N THR A 72 -21.34 -42.34 -9.55
CA THR A 72 -20.23 -41.66 -8.88
C THR A 72 -20.18 -40.18 -9.29
N MET A 73 -20.18 -39.29 -8.29
CA MET A 73 -19.98 -37.86 -8.52
C MET A 73 -18.50 -37.56 -8.72
N GLN A 74 -18.21 -36.59 -9.58
CA GLN A 74 -16.85 -36.10 -9.81
C GLN A 74 -16.65 -34.77 -9.11
N ARG A 75 -15.46 -34.51 -8.61
CA ARG A 75 -15.12 -33.20 -8.07
C ARG A 75 -15.24 -32.14 -9.17
N THR A 76 -15.92 -31.03 -8.88
CA THR A 76 -15.93 -29.86 -9.77
C THR A 76 -14.60 -29.11 -9.65
N LEU A 77 -13.93 -28.87 -10.77
CA LEU A 77 -12.70 -28.06 -10.78
C LEU A 77 -13.00 -26.62 -10.35
N TYR A 78 -12.01 -25.97 -9.76
CA TYR A 78 -12.09 -24.59 -9.27
C TYR A 78 -13.09 -24.39 -8.12
N ALA A 79 -13.36 -25.44 -7.36
CA ALA A 79 -14.24 -25.40 -6.20
C ALA A 79 -13.69 -26.30 -5.07
N ASP A 80 -13.80 -25.84 -3.83
CA ASP A 80 -13.24 -26.58 -2.69
C ASP A 80 -14.10 -27.77 -2.25
N ASP A 81 -15.43 -27.66 -2.30
CA ASP A 81 -16.36 -28.66 -1.74
C ASP A 81 -17.55 -28.94 -2.67
N LEU A 82 -17.36 -28.78 -3.97
CA LEU A 82 -18.40 -28.99 -4.96
C LEU A 82 -18.11 -30.24 -5.79
N TYR A 83 -19.14 -31.06 -5.94
CA TYR A 83 -19.11 -32.28 -6.75
C TYR A 83 -20.25 -32.21 -7.76
N GLU A 84 -20.06 -32.79 -8.94
CA GLU A 84 -21.05 -32.83 -10.00
C GLU A 84 -21.30 -34.25 -10.50
N VAL A 85 -22.53 -34.51 -10.90
CA VAL A 85 -22.95 -35.73 -11.58
C VAL A 85 -23.80 -35.38 -12.77
N VAL A 86 -23.68 -36.16 -13.83
CA VAL A 86 -24.60 -36.08 -14.96
C VAL A 86 -25.77 -37.01 -14.66
N LYS A 87 -26.99 -36.44 -14.62
CA LYS A 87 -28.21 -37.22 -14.46
C LYS A 87 -28.31 -38.25 -15.61
N PRO A 88 -28.48 -39.54 -15.32
CA PRO A 88 -28.66 -40.54 -16.37
C PRO A 88 -29.92 -40.26 -17.22
N ALA A 89 -29.89 -40.72 -18.46
CA ALA A 89 -31.06 -40.73 -19.34
C ALA A 89 -32.10 -41.69 -18.76
N GLY A 90 -33.37 -41.28 -18.73
CA GLY A 90 -34.44 -42.04 -18.08
C GLY A 90 -35.33 -41.16 -17.20
N ASN A 91 -36.36 -41.78 -16.60
CA ASN A 91 -37.36 -41.07 -15.79
C ASN A 91 -36.99 -40.98 -14.30
N HIS A 92 -35.72 -40.73 -14.00
CA HIS A 92 -35.21 -40.53 -12.65
C HIS A 92 -35.70 -39.20 -12.03
N ALA A 93 -36.94 -39.18 -11.53
CA ALA A 93 -37.56 -38.00 -10.92
C ALA A 93 -37.13 -37.78 -9.46
N LYS A 94 -36.54 -38.79 -8.83
CA LYS A 94 -36.03 -38.71 -7.45
C LYS A 94 -34.60 -39.21 -7.36
N PHE A 95 -33.86 -38.71 -6.38
CA PHE A 95 -32.51 -39.14 -6.11
C PHE A 95 -32.12 -38.94 -4.64
N ILE A 96 -31.03 -39.56 -4.21
CA ILE A 96 -30.40 -39.36 -2.90
C ILE A 96 -28.93 -39.03 -3.12
N MET A 97 -28.42 -38.04 -2.38
CA MET A 97 -26.98 -37.79 -2.28
C MET A 97 -26.39 -38.67 -1.19
N VAL A 98 -25.32 -39.41 -1.50
CA VAL A 98 -24.77 -40.45 -0.63
C VAL A 98 -23.28 -40.19 -0.41
N ARG A 99 -22.87 -40.17 0.87
CA ARG A 99 -21.46 -40.23 1.26
C ARG A 99 -21.07 -41.68 1.48
N MET A 100 -20.03 -42.10 0.79
CA MET A 100 -19.58 -43.48 0.73
C MET A 100 -18.26 -43.64 1.50
N ASP A 101 -18.10 -44.81 2.10
CA ASP A 101 -16.86 -45.27 2.72
C ASP A 101 -15.77 -45.41 1.65
N PRO A 102 -14.66 -44.67 1.74
CA PRO A 102 -13.59 -44.77 0.75
C PRO A 102 -12.83 -46.10 0.81
N ALA A 103 -12.91 -46.84 1.93
CA ALA A 103 -12.29 -48.16 2.05
C ALA A 103 -13.06 -49.25 1.30
N LYS A 104 -14.32 -48.99 0.93
CA LYS A 104 -15.17 -49.92 0.16
C LYS A 104 -15.36 -49.39 -1.26
N PRO A 105 -14.68 -49.97 -2.26
CA PRO A 105 -14.75 -49.48 -3.62
C PRO A 105 -16.10 -49.76 -4.30
N GLU A 106 -16.93 -50.65 -3.76
CA GLU A 106 -18.22 -51.03 -4.33
C GLU A 106 -19.29 -49.94 -4.19
N ASN A 107 -20.06 -49.73 -5.26
CA ASN A 107 -21.18 -48.77 -5.30
C ASN A 107 -22.46 -49.45 -4.79
N ASP A 108 -22.57 -49.63 -3.48
CA ASP A 108 -23.73 -50.25 -2.85
C ASP A 108 -24.14 -49.57 -1.53
N TRP A 109 -25.29 -49.99 -0.99
CA TRP A 109 -25.83 -49.43 0.24
C TRP A 109 -25.06 -49.82 1.51
N ASP A 110 -24.28 -50.90 1.48
CA ASP A 110 -23.44 -51.33 2.61
C ASP A 110 -22.14 -50.52 2.69
N SER A 111 -21.78 -49.85 1.60
CA SER A 111 -20.68 -48.87 1.51
C SER A 111 -21.07 -47.46 1.93
N LYS A 112 -22.33 -47.20 2.26
CA LYS A 112 -22.79 -45.89 2.71
C LYS A 112 -22.34 -45.58 4.14
N TRP A 113 -21.84 -44.36 4.35
CA TRP A 113 -21.71 -43.77 5.69
C TRP A 113 -22.92 -42.92 6.07
N ASN A 114 -23.34 -42.01 5.19
CA ASN A 114 -24.52 -41.17 5.40
C ASN A 114 -25.17 -40.81 4.06
N GLN A 115 -26.35 -40.19 4.10
CA GLN A 115 -27.11 -39.82 2.91
C GLN A 115 -28.06 -38.67 3.20
N SER A 116 -28.46 -37.93 2.18
CA SER A 116 -29.62 -37.05 2.27
C SER A 116 -30.93 -37.85 2.43
N GLY A 117 -32.02 -37.15 2.73
CA GLY A 117 -33.36 -37.68 2.43
C GLY A 117 -33.60 -37.82 0.93
N ASP A 118 -34.77 -38.36 0.57
CA ASP A 118 -35.23 -38.44 -0.82
C ASP A 118 -35.45 -37.04 -1.39
N LEU A 119 -34.73 -36.72 -2.47
CA LEU A 119 -34.82 -35.45 -3.17
C LEU A 119 -35.59 -35.63 -4.47
N VAL A 120 -36.31 -34.58 -4.88
CA VAL A 120 -37.03 -34.55 -6.16
C VAL A 120 -36.23 -33.71 -7.14
N TYR A 121 -36.04 -34.22 -8.34
CA TYR A 121 -35.37 -33.49 -9.41
C TYR A 121 -36.21 -32.29 -9.86
N ASP A 122 -35.59 -31.12 -9.83
CA ASP A 122 -36.13 -29.85 -10.30
C ASP A 122 -35.05 -29.17 -11.14
N ALA A 123 -35.33 -28.95 -12.43
CA ALA A 123 -34.38 -28.34 -13.36
C ALA A 123 -34.00 -26.89 -13.00
N THR A 124 -34.69 -26.26 -12.05
CA THR A 124 -34.35 -24.93 -11.52
C THR A 124 -33.49 -24.99 -10.25
N LYS A 125 -33.31 -26.18 -9.68
CA LYS A 125 -32.58 -26.42 -8.42
C LYS A 125 -31.53 -27.51 -8.59
N GLU A 126 -30.51 -27.17 -9.36
CA GLU A 126 -29.45 -28.10 -9.76
C GLU A 126 -28.42 -28.33 -8.65
N LEU A 127 -28.40 -27.52 -7.59
CA LEU A 127 -27.47 -27.66 -6.47
C LEU A 127 -28.17 -28.26 -5.25
N VAL A 128 -27.54 -29.24 -4.61
CA VAL A 128 -27.93 -29.74 -3.30
C VAL A 128 -26.87 -29.35 -2.29
N ARG A 129 -27.27 -28.59 -1.28
CA ARG A 129 -26.41 -28.28 -0.13
C ARG A 129 -26.71 -29.23 1.00
N VAL A 130 -25.70 -29.92 1.51
CA VAL A 130 -25.84 -30.71 2.73
C VAL A 130 -25.53 -29.86 3.95
N THR A 131 -26.49 -29.74 4.86
CA THR A 131 -26.41 -28.89 6.07
C THR A 131 -26.30 -29.71 7.35
N GLY A 132 -26.14 -31.03 7.24
CA GLY A 132 -25.96 -31.95 8.36
C GLY A 132 -25.77 -33.39 7.90
N TRP A 133 -25.88 -34.35 8.82
CA TRP A 133 -25.64 -35.78 8.54
C TRP A 133 -26.66 -36.41 7.57
N THR A 134 -27.89 -35.91 7.56
CA THR A 134 -29.00 -36.51 6.78
C THR A 134 -29.82 -35.53 5.97
N VAL A 135 -29.43 -34.25 5.94
CA VAL A 135 -30.22 -33.17 5.34
C VAL A 135 -29.53 -32.68 4.07
N GLY A 136 -30.28 -32.66 2.97
CA GLY A 136 -29.89 -32.03 1.71
C GLY A 136 -30.98 -31.05 1.28
N GLU A 137 -30.58 -29.82 0.95
CA GLU A 137 -31.48 -28.74 0.54
C GLU A 137 -31.22 -28.38 -0.93
N PRO A 138 -32.20 -28.64 -1.83
CA PRO A 138 -32.09 -28.23 -3.23
C PRO A 138 -32.25 -26.72 -3.41
N GLU A 139 -31.31 -26.11 -4.14
CA GLU A 139 -31.26 -24.70 -4.47
C GLU A 139 -30.75 -24.47 -5.90
N ALA A 140 -30.93 -23.25 -6.41
CA ALA A 140 -30.44 -22.88 -7.73
C ALA A 140 -28.90 -22.82 -7.73
N PHE A 141 -28.26 -23.36 -8.77
CA PHE A 141 -26.82 -23.25 -8.93
C PHE A 141 -26.44 -21.91 -9.54
N VAL A 142 -25.60 -21.14 -8.85
CA VAL A 142 -25.02 -19.90 -9.35
C VAL A 142 -23.50 -20.06 -9.41
N ALA A 143 -22.96 -20.22 -10.62
CA ALA A 143 -21.54 -20.54 -10.81
C ALA A 143 -20.59 -19.52 -10.15
N SER A 144 -20.91 -18.22 -10.21
CA SER A 144 -20.08 -17.16 -9.61
C SER A 144 -19.98 -17.21 -8.09
N GLU A 145 -20.85 -17.96 -7.42
CA GLU A 145 -20.83 -18.12 -5.95
C GLU A 145 -20.02 -19.34 -5.49
N HIS A 146 -19.67 -20.23 -6.42
CA HIS A 146 -19.12 -21.55 -6.09
C HIS A 146 -17.85 -21.93 -6.88
N ILE A 147 -17.60 -21.26 -8.00
CA ILE A 147 -16.46 -21.51 -8.87
C ILE A 147 -15.48 -20.34 -8.73
N ASN A 148 -14.28 -20.64 -8.26
CA ASN A 148 -13.19 -19.70 -8.12
C ASN A 148 -12.58 -19.33 -9.49
N PRO A 149 -12.01 -18.13 -9.64
CA PRO A 149 -11.24 -17.78 -10.82
C PRO A 149 -10.06 -18.75 -11.03
N ALA A 150 -9.89 -19.22 -12.26
CA ALA A 150 -8.72 -20.00 -12.65
C ALA A 150 -7.51 -19.08 -12.91
N ILE A 151 -6.31 -19.58 -12.64
CA ILE A 151 -5.05 -18.95 -13.03
C ILE A 151 -4.76 -19.38 -14.46
N ALA A 152 -5.14 -18.55 -15.43
CA ALA A 152 -4.91 -18.83 -16.85
C ALA A 152 -3.42 -19.04 -17.16
N GLY A 153 -3.12 -19.81 -18.22
CA GLY A 153 -1.77 -19.87 -18.77
C GLY A 153 -1.23 -18.48 -19.09
N ASP A 154 0.07 -18.28 -18.94
CA ASP A 154 0.80 -17.02 -19.10
C ASP A 154 0.43 -15.92 -18.07
N THR A 155 -0.42 -16.21 -17.08
CA THR A 155 -0.69 -15.28 -15.97
C THR A 155 0.60 -15.03 -15.21
N VAL A 156 0.97 -13.75 -15.10
CA VAL A 156 2.12 -13.33 -14.30
C VAL A 156 1.66 -13.15 -12.86
N LEU A 157 2.31 -13.88 -11.95
CA LEU A 157 2.11 -13.75 -10.51
C LEU A 157 3.42 -13.31 -9.85
N TYR A 158 3.26 -12.61 -8.74
CA TYR A 158 4.35 -12.13 -7.91
C TYR A 158 4.26 -12.73 -6.52
N PHE A 159 5.42 -12.89 -5.89
CA PHE A 159 5.55 -13.43 -4.56
C PHE A 159 6.53 -12.57 -3.77
N ARG A 160 6.07 -12.11 -2.60
CA ARG A 160 6.90 -11.41 -1.63
C ARG A 160 7.04 -12.28 -0.37
N PRO A 161 8.13 -13.05 -0.27
CA PRO A 161 8.44 -13.80 0.94
C PRO A 161 8.97 -12.90 2.05
N ASP A 162 8.61 -13.26 3.28
CA ASP A 162 9.29 -12.80 4.49
C ASP A 162 10.64 -13.53 4.67
N ALA A 163 11.46 -13.05 5.61
CA ALA A 163 12.80 -13.55 5.84
C ALA A 163 12.88 -15.06 6.14
N SER A 164 11.80 -15.69 6.63
CA SER A 164 11.80 -17.13 6.97
C SER A 164 11.91 -18.05 5.76
N TYR A 165 11.66 -17.55 4.55
CA TYR A 165 11.85 -18.32 3.32
C TYR A 165 13.32 -18.48 2.92
N PHE A 166 14.24 -17.70 3.50
CA PHE A 166 15.67 -17.69 3.17
C PHE A 166 16.55 -18.27 4.28
N ALA A 167 16.07 -19.33 4.94
CA ALA A 167 16.77 -20.02 6.02
C ALA A 167 18.03 -20.80 5.55
N GLU A 168 18.78 -21.36 6.49
CA GLU A 168 19.97 -22.18 6.18
C GLU A 168 19.61 -23.34 5.23
N GLY A 169 20.42 -23.52 4.20
CA GLY A 169 20.19 -24.51 3.15
C GLY A 169 19.24 -24.05 2.05
N TYR A 170 18.82 -22.78 2.02
CA TYR A 170 18.07 -22.20 0.90
C TYR A 170 18.84 -22.29 -0.42
N ASP A 171 18.16 -22.76 -1.47
CA ASP A 171 18.66 -22.76 -2.85
C ASP A 171 17.86 -21.78 -3.71
N HIS A 172 16.55 -21.98 -3.87
CA HIS A 172 15.69 -21.11 -4.69
C HIS A 172 14.22 -21.14 -4.27
N LEU A 173 13.43 -20.24 -4.86
CA LEU A 173 11.97 -20.19 -4.75
C LEU A 173 11.32 -20.82 -5.98
N ALA A 174 10.24 -21.57 -5.77
CA ALA A 174 9.43 -22.14 -6.84
C ALA A 174 7.92 -21.98 -6.56
N ALA A 175 7.12 -22.03 -7.61
CA ALA A 175 5.66 -22.07 -7.55
C ALA A 175 5.21 -23.45 -8.00
N TYR A 176 4.41 -24.11 -7.18
CA TYR A 176 3.73 -25.35 -7.50
C TYR A 176 2.29 -25.06 -7.90
N PHE A 177 2.00 -25.16 -9.18
CA PHE A 177 0.66 -25.01 -9.72
C PHE A 177 -0.04 -26.37 -9.79
N PHE A 178 -1.34 -26.41 -9.49
CA PHE A 178 -2.11 -27.65 -9.60
C PHE A 178 -3.58 -27.41 -9.91
N VAL A 179 -4.17 -28.38 -10.62
CA VAL A 179 -5.58 -28.43 -11.00
C VAL A 179 -6.00 -29.89 -11.14
N GLY A 180 -6.95 -30.32 -10.31
CA GLY A 180 -7.30 -31.75 -10.23
C GLY A 180 -6.07 -32.61 -9.93
N GLY A 181 -5.75 -33.55 -10.82
CA GLY A 181 -4.53 -34.38 -10.72
C GLY A 181 -3.31 -33.84 -11.47
N GLU A 182 -3.47 -32.78 -12.28
CA GLU A 182 -2.38 -32.16 -13.03
C GLU A 182 -1.64 -31.16 -12.13
N ASN A 183 -0.30 -31.15 -12.21
CA ASN A 183 0.54 -30.25 -11.43
C ASN A 183 1.86 -29.93 -12.13
N GLN A 184 2.46 -28.79 -11.78
CA GLN A 184 3.73 -28.36 -12.33
C GLN A 184 4.47 -27.40 -11.37
N PHE A 185 5.77 -27.63 -11.20
CA PHE A 185 6.69 -26.67 -10.57
C PHE A 185 7.29 -25.72 -11.60
N VAL A 186 7.41 -24.44 -11.22
CA VAL A 186 8.08 -23.40 -12.00
C VAL A 186 8.95 -22.54 -11.09
N ASN A 187 10.20 -22.32 -11.47
CA ASN A 187 11.11 -21.46 -10.71
C ASN A 187 10.62 -20.01 -10.73
N LEU A 188 10.73 -19.36 -9.58
CA LEU A 188 10.56 -17.93 -9.51
C LEU A 188 11.85 -17.24 -9.95
N VAL A 189 11.70 -16.09 -10.61
CA VAL A 189 12.80 -15.21 -10.97
C VAL A 189 12.66 -13.94 -10.16
N GLU A 190 13.75 -13.44 -9.60
CA GLU A 190 13.71 -12.15 -8.91
C GLU A 190 13.27 -11.06 -9.90
N HIS A 191 12.17 -10.38 -9.57
CA HIS A 191 11.67 -9.26 -10.36
C HIS A 191 12.42 -7.99 -9.98
N GLN A 192 12.48 -7.73 -8.67
CA GLN A 192 13.19 -6.62 -8.06
C GLN A 192 13.27 -6.87 -6.55
N THR A 193 14.39 -6.53 -5.92
CA THR A 193 14.73 -6.65 -4.49
C THR A 193 13.58 -7.16 -3.61
N GLY A 194 13.61 -8.46 -3.31
CA GLY A 194 12.67 -9.12 -2.38
C GLY A 194 11.28 -9.44 -2.95
N VAL A 195 11.01 -9.11 -4.22
CA VAL A 195 9.80 -9.53 -4.95
C VAL A 195 10.21 -10.41 -6.13
N TYR A 196 9.57 -11.56 -6.21
CA TYR A 196 9.85 -12.58 -7.18
C TYR A 196 8.65 -12.76 -8.10
N LYS A 197 8.91 -13.11 -9.36
CA LYS A 197 7.92 -13.28 -10.42
C LYS A 197 7.91 -14.73 -10.89
N VAL A 198 6.73 -15.22 -11.18
CA VAL A 198 6.51 -16.46 -11.95
C VAL A 198 5.51 -16.20 -13.06
N THR A 199 5.63 -16.92 -14.17
CA THR A 199 4.62 -16.95 -15.22
C THR A 199 3.98 -18.33 -15.18
N ALA A 200 2.66 -18.36 -14.98
CA ALA A 200 1.91 -19.61 -14.90
C ALA A 200 2.05 -20.37 -16.22
N PRO A 201 2.44 -21.66 -16.19
CA PRO A 201 2.46 -22.48 -17.38
C PRO A 201 1.03 -22.72 -17.88
N THR A 202 0.85 -23.27 -19.09
CA THR A 202 -0.48 -23.62 -19.59
C THR A 202 -0.79 -25.09 -19.25
N PRO A 203 -1.81 -25.39 -18.43
CA PRO A 203 -2.22 -26.76 -18.16
C PRO A 203 -3.08 -27.33 -19.30
N ALA A 204 -3.26 -28.65 -19.30
CA ALA A 204 -4.24 -29.32 -20.15
C ALA A 204 -5.69 -29.06 -19.69
N ALA A 205 -5.89 -28.80 -18.40
CA ALA A 205 -7.20 -28.45 -17.85
C ALA A 205 -7.79 -27.17 -18.48
N PRO A 206 -9.08 -27.17 -18.84
CA PRO A 206 -9.72 -26.00 -19.45
C PRO A 206 -9.87 -24.87 -18.43
N GLY A 207 -9.29 -23.71 -18.73
CA GLY A 207 -9.41 -22.49 -17.91
C GLY A 207 -8.14 -22.09 -17.16
N GLY A 208 -7.25 -23.04 -16.83
CA GLY A 208 -5.98 -22.76 -16.17
C GLY A 208 -5.75 -23.59 -14.90
N TRP A 209 -4.89 -23.10 -14.02
CA TRP A 209 -4.61 -23.73 -12.73
C TRP A 209 -5.65 -23.33 -11.70
N GLU A 210 -5.89 -24.23 -10.74
CA GLU A 210 -6.85 -23.97 -9.68
C GLU A 210 -6.20 -23.25 -8.50
N LYS A 211 -5.01 -23.70 -8.12
CA LYS A 211 -4.27 -23.18 -6.99
C LYS A 211 -2.78 -23.09 -7.29
N VAL A 212 -2.10 -22.33 -6.46
CA VAL A 212 -0.65 -22.23 -6.44
C VAL A 212 -0.13 -22.30 -5.01
N ILE A 213 1.01 -22.95 -4.81
CA ILE A 213 1.78 -22.89 -3.57
C ILE A 213 3.14 -22.27 -3.90
N PHE A 214 3.52 -21.21 -3.20
CA PHE A 214 4.88 -20.68 -3.28
C PHE A 214 5.75 -21.38 -2.23
N VAL A 215 6.87 -21.93 -2.68
CA VAL A 215 7.77 -22.74 -1.86
C VAL A 215 9.21 -22.21 -1.91
N SER A 216 9.93 -22.45 -0.82
CA SER A 216 11.38 -22.33 -0.70
C SER A 216 11.99 -23.73 -0.65
N LEU A 217 12.98 -24.00 -1.51
CA LEU A 217 13.57 -25.32 -1.71
C LEU A 217 15.04 -25.37 -1.27
N LYS A 218 15.49 -26.56 -0.83
CA LYS A 218 16.84 -26.84 -0.34
C LYS A 218 17.84 -27.28 -1.41
N SER A 219 17.34 -27.63 -2.58
CA SER A 219 18.14 -28.14 -3.70
C SER A 219 17.63 -27.55 -5.00
N ALA A 220 18.47 -27.61 -6.04
CA ALA A 220 18.13 -27.17 -7.39
C ALA A 220 16.99 -27.97 -8.05
N THR A 221 16.56 -29.09 -7.46
CA THR A 221 15.49 -29.93 -7.99
C THR A 221 14.12 -29.43 -7.52
N ASN A 222 13.23 -29.22 -8.49
CA ASN A 222 11.81 -28.91 -8.25
C ASN A 222 11.02 -30.15 -7.82
N ALA A 223 11.08 -30.49 -6.55
CA ALA A 223 10.33 -31.60 -5.96
C ALA A 223 10.04 -31.36 -4.47
N TRP A 224 8.98 -32.00 -3.96
CA TRP A 224 8.65 -32.00 -2.54
C TRP A 224 9.71 -32.72 -1.69
N GLU A 225 10.30 -33.79 -2.24
CA GLU A 225 11.34 -34.60 -1.61
C GLU A 225 12.47 -34.91 -2.62
N VAL A 226 13.69 -35.00 -2.11
CA VAL A 226 14.89 -35.42 -2.86
C VAL A 226 15.63 -36.45 -2.02
N ASP A 227 15.96 -37.60 -2.60
CA ASP A 227 16.60 -38.74 -1.92
C ASP A 227 15.90 -39.19 -0.62
N GLY A 228 14.56 -39.12 -0.61
CA GLY A 228 13.73 -39.50 0.54
C GLY A 228 13.76 -38.52 1.71
N LEU A 229 14.31 -37.32 1.50
CA LEU A 229 14.34 -36.24 2.48
C LEU A 229 13.51 -35.06 1.99
N THR A 230 12.86 -34.36 2.94
CA THR A 230 12.05 -33.17 2.64
C THR A 230 12.91 -32.06 2.05
N ASN A 231 12.60 -31.68 0.81
CA ASN A 231 13.28 -30.65 0.06
C ASN A 231 12.70 -29.25 0.30
N VAL A 232 11.49 -29.14 0.84
CA VAL A 232 10.85 -27.86 1.17
C VAL A 232 11.35 -27.32 2.51
N LEU A 233 11.75 -26.05 2.54
CA LEU A 233 12.03 -25.28 3.76
C LEU A 233 10.79 -24.61 4.31
N LYS A 234 10.06 -23.95 3.41
CA LYS A 234 8.89 -23.14 3.74
C LYS A 234 7.93 -23.13 2.56
N GLN A 235 6.64 -23.02 2.85
CA GLN A 235 5.60 -22.93 1.84
C GLN A 235 4.43 -22.07 2.32
N THR A 236 3.68 -21.53 1.36
CA THR A 236 2.34 -20.99 1.62
C THR A 236 1.33 -22.13 1.83
N PRO A 237 0.12 -21.83 2.32
CA PRO A 237 -1.03 -22.70 2.11
C PRO A 237 -1.36 -22.85 0.62
N ASP A 238 -2.35 -23.69 0.32
CA ASP A 238 -2.94 -23.81 -1.01
C ASP A 238 -3.66 -22.51 -1.38
N LEU A 239 -3.02 -21.66 -2.19
CA LEU A 239 -3.55 -20.34 -2.50
C LEU A 239 -4.55 -20.42 -3.65
N ILE A 240 -5.75 -19.87 -3.41
CA ILE A 240 -6.76 -19.62 -4.42
C ILE A 240 -6.54 -18.21 -4.96
N TYR A 241 -6.40 -18.07 -6.26
CA TYR A 241 -6.22 -16.78 -6.92
C TYR A 241 -7.56 -16.03 -6.97
N ASP A 242 -7.54 -14.75 -6.60
CA ASP A 242 -8.77 -13.94 -6.53
C ASP A 242 -9.18 -13.34 -7.89
N GLY A 243 -8.40 -13.58 -8.96
CA GLY A 243 -8.66 -13.08 -10.30
C GLY A 243 -8.23 -11.64 -10.56
N THR A 244 -7.73 -10.91 -9.57
CA THR A 244 -7.52 -9.45 -9.65
C THR A 244 -6.20 -8.96 -9.06
N LYS A 245 -5.70 -9.59 -8.00
CA LYS A 245 -4.50 -9.21 -7.26
C LYS A 245 -3.38 -10.18 -7.63
N ASP A 246 -2.30 -9.64 -8.18
CA ASP A 246 -1.24 -10.40 -8.84
C ASP A 246 -0.08 -10.78 -7.91
N MET A 247 0.02 -10.25 -6.70
CA MET A 247 1.09 -10.57 -5.73
C MET A 247 0.56 -11.23 -4.47
N TYR A 248 1.19 -12.31 -4.00
CA TYR A 248 0.98 -12.82 -2.64
C TYR A 248 2.09 -12.34 -1.70
N ASP A 249 1.72 -11.72 -0.59
CA ASP A 249 2.65 -11.18 0.42
C ASP A 249 2.54 -11.99 1.72
N THR A 250 3.62 -12.68 2.12
CA THR A 250 3.57 -13.57 3.29
C THR A 250 3.54 -12.82 4.61
N THR A 251 3.94 -11.54 4.64
CA THR A 251 3.83 -10.70 5.84
C THR A 251 2.37 -10.36 6.12
N LEU A 252 1.57 -10.19 5.06
CA LEU A 252 0.13 -9.94 5.17
C LEU A 252 -0.69 -11.23 5.18
N GLY A 253 -0.13 -12.34 4.68
CA GLY A 253 -0.86 -13.60 4.49
C GLY A 253 -2.00 -13.48 3.47
N ALA A 254 -1.84 -12.62 2.46
CA ALA A 254 -2.92 -12.27 1.53
C ALA A 254 -2.43 -11.88 0.14
N TRP A 255 -3.33 -11.98 -0.84
CA TRP A 255 -3.15 -11.42 -2.18
C TRP A 255 -3.31 -9.89 -2.15
N LYS A 256 -2.44 -9.18 -2.89
CA LYS A 256 -2.46 -7.74 -3.14
C LYS A 256 -2.01 -7.43 -4.56
N THR A 257 -2.40 -6.27 -5.08
CA THR A 257 -1.86 -5.78 -6.34
C THR A 257 -0.43 -5.30 -6.12
N LEU A 258 0.48 -5.67 -7.01
CA LEU A 258 1.83 -5.13 -7.04
C LEU A 258 1.76 -3.64 -7.40
N GLY A 259 2.21 -2.79 -6.48
CA GLY A 259 2.33 -1.35 -6.75
C GLY A 259 3.37 -1.09 -7.85
N SER A 260 3.35 0.12 -8.42
CA SER A 260 4.47 0.56 -9.26
C SER A 260 5.70 0.84 -8.40
N LEU A 261 6.89 0.51 -8.90
CA LEU A 261 8.13 0.95 -8.26
C LEU A 261 8.24 2.48 -8.34
N VAL A 262 8.62 3.11 -7.23
CA VAL A 262 8.79 4.56 -7.14
C VAL A 262 10.28 4.89 -6.99
N SER A 263 10.83 5.60 -7.99
CA SER A 263 12.21 6.11 -7.90
C SER A 263 12.33 7.20 -6.85
N GLN A 264 13.39 7.17 -6.05
CA GLN A 264 13.62 8.13 -4.99
C GLN A 264 14.75 9.12 -5.33
N THR A 265 14.59 10.36 -4.87
CA THR A 265 15.61 11.40 -4.86
C THR A 265 16.00 11.71 -3.41
N PRO A 266 17.21 11.35 -2.97
CA PRO A 266 17.65 11.66 -1.61
C PRO A 266 17.65 13.16 -1.34
N THR A 267 17.27 13.55 -0.13
CA THR A 267 17.40 14.92 0.36
C THR A 267 18.59 15.04 1.31
N THR A 268 19.10 16.25 1.49
CA THR A 268 20.22 16.55 2.40
C THR A 268 19.76 17.54 3.45
N ALA A 269 20.21 17.42 4.70
CA ALA A 269 19.85 18.39 5.73
C ALA A 269 20.44 19.78 5.48
N GLY A 270 19.65 20.81 5.76
CA GLY A 270 20.03 22.23 5.66
C GLY A 270 19.16 23.01 4.67
N ILE A 271 18.95 24.28 4.98
CA ILE A 271 18.16 25.24 4.18
C ILE A 271 19.04 26.37 3.67
N SER A 272 18.61 27.04 2.60
CA SER A 272 19.30 28.18 1.97
C SER A 272 18.25 29.10 1.34
N SER A 273 18.64 30.21 0.71
CA SER A 273 17.70 31.07 -0.01
C SER A 273 16.86 30.34 -1.07
N GLU A 274 17.34 29.20 -1.58
CA GLU A 274 16.66 28.39 -2.60
C GLU A 274 16.05 27.09 -2.06
N LYS A 275 16.12 26.84 -0.75
CA LYS A 275 15.78 25.54 -0.16
C LYS A 275 14.99 25.70 1.12
N VAL A 276 13.85 25.02 1.20
CA VAL A 276 12.87 25.13 2.29
C VAL A 276 12.66 23.79 2.99
N ARG A 277 12.16 23.82 4.22
CA ARG A 277 11.81 22.63 5.02
C ARG A 277 10.30 22.46 5.12
N ILE A 278 9.77 21.33 4.68
CA ILE A 278 8.36 20.93 4.88
C ILE A 278 8.28 19.93 6.03
N TRP A 279 7.32 20.11 6.94
CA TRP A 279 7.07 19.23 8.07
C TRP A 279 5.80 18.42 7.87
N VAL A 280 5.88 17.11 8.08
CA VAL A 280 4.76 16.17 7.91
C VAL A 280 4.52 15.38 9.19
N ASN A 281 3.31 15.50 9.73
CA ASN A 281 2.76 14.58 10.71
C ASN A 281 1.98 13.48 9.98
N ARG A 282 2.41 12.23 10.16
CA ARG A 282 1.81 11.04 9.52
C ARG A 282 0.48 10.61 10.15
N GLY A 283 0.08 11.21 11.27
CA GLY A 283 -1.21 10.93 11.94
C GLY A 283 -1.35 9.48 12.45
N GLY A 284 -0.23 8.78 12.67
CA GLY A 284 -0.21 7.35 13.01
C GLY A 284 -0.39 6.41 11.81
N HIS A 285 -0.66 6.93 10.61
CA HIS A 285 -0.85 6.11 9.41
C HIS A 285 0.51 5.77 8.77
N TYR A 286 0.77 4.48 8.55
CA TYR A 286 2.04 4.01 7.95
C TYR A 286 3.29 4.58 8.65
N ALA A 287 3.20 4.81 9.96
CA ALA A 287 4.25 5.41 10.77
C ALA A 287 5.24 4.38 11.34
N THR A 288 5.24 3.16 10.81
CA THR A 288 6.10 2.04 11.22
C THR A 288 7.31 1.89 10.30
N GLU A 289 8.27 1.05 10.68
CA GLU A 289 9.50 0.79 9.91
C GLU A 289 9.23 0.10 8.55
N GLY A 290 8.03 -0.45 8.35
CA GLY A 290 7.63 -1.12 7.11
C GLY A 290 7.34 -0.18 5.94
N TYR A 291 7.33 1.14 6.17
CA TYR A 291 6.89 2.11 5.18
C TYR A 291 7.74 3.39 5.19
N GLN A 292 7.78 4.04 4.04
CA GLN A 292 8.47 5.31 3.85
C GLN A 292 7.53 6.33 3.22
N TYR A 293 7.56 7.55 3.74
CA TYR A 293 6.88 8.70 3.16
C TYR A 293 7.84 9.45 2.22
N LEU A 294 7.37 9.69 1.00
CA LEU A 294 8.05 10.49 -0.01
C LEU A 294 7.25 11.75 -0.27
N LEU A 295 7.94 12.89 -0.37
CA LEU A 295 7.32 14.12 -0.84
C LEU A 295 7.40 14.14 -2.37
N LYS A 296 6.26 14.11 -3.04
CA LYS A 296 6.17 14.17 -4.50
C LYS A 296 5.95 15.60 -4.94
N ALA A 297 6.85 16.17 -5.72
CA ALA A 297 6.67 17.50 -6.32
C ALA A 297 6.80 17.42 -7.85
N GLY A 298 5.67 17.52 -8.55
CA GLY A 298 5.60 17.10 -9.95
C GLY A 298 5.86 15.60 -10.08
N ASP A 299 6.87 15.20 -10.86
CA ASP A 299 7.23 13.78 -11.07
C ASP A 299 8.37 13.28 -10.16
N VAL A 300 8.95 14.16 -9.35
CA VAL A 300 10.10 13.83 -8.48
C VAL A 300 9.62 13.44 -7.09
N HIS A 301 10.15 12.33 -6.55
CA HIS A 301 9.81 11.82 -5.22
C HIS A 301 11.01 11.96 -4.28
N TYR A 302 10.92 12.88 -3.32
CA TYR A 302 11.98 13.18 -2.37
C TYR A 302 11.87 12.32 -1.12
N THR A 303 12.97 11.73 -0.68
CA THR A 303 13.00 11.01 0.60
C THR A 303 12.93 11.99 1.76
N ALA A 304 12.37 11.54 2.90
CA ALA A 304 12.47 12.31 4.13
C ALA A 304 13.94 12.58 4.45
N THR A 305 14.25 13.83 4.80
CA THR A 305 15.59 14.25 5.23
C THR A 305 15.90 13.72 6.62
N GLY A 306 14.87 13.63 7.47
CA GLY A 306 14.95 13.02 8.78
C GLY A 306 13.61 13.02 9.50
N TYR A 307 13.65 12.58 10.74
CA TYR A 307 12.51 12.52 11.65
C TYR A 307 12.90 13.18 12.96
N GLU A 308 12.03 14.04 13.49
CA GLU A 308 12.25 14.75 14.75
C GLU A 308 11.14 14.38 15.74
N LYS A 309 11.53 14.11 16.99
CA LYS A 309 10.57 13.80 18.06
C LYS A 309 9.82 15.08 18.41
N ALA A 310 8.54 15.16 18.06
CA ALA A 310 7.79 16.40 18.06
C ALA A 310 6.88 16.55 19.27
N LEU A 311 6.00 15.57 19.52
CA LEU A 311 5.00 15.62 20.59
C LEU A 311 5.49 14.86 21.82
N VAL A 312 5.22 15.42 23.00
CA VAL A 312 5.53 14.80 24.30
C VAL A 312 4.62 13.60 24.58
N THR A 313 3.40 13.64 24.05
CA THR A 313 2.45 12.53 24.14
C THR A 313 2.75 11.52 23.04
N ASP A 314 2.74 10.23 23.40
CA ASP A 314 2.87 9.07 22.49
C ASP A 314 4.16 9.03 21.64
N ASP A 315 5.20 9.76 22.03
CA ASP A 315 6.51 9.77 21.38
C ASP A 315 6.42 9.95 19.85
N VAL A 316 5.58 10.89 19.38
CA VAL A 316 5.31 11.06 17.95
C VAL A 316 6.47 11.76 17.24
N TYR A 317 6.94 11.15 16.14
CA TYR A 317 7.99 11.70 15.27
C TYR A 317 7.40 12.28 13.98
N PHE A 318 7.71 13.54 13.70
CA PHE A 318 7.36 14.19 12.43
C PHE A 318 8.50 14.03 11.42
N ALA A 319 8.15 13.72 10.18
CA ALA A 319 9.09 13.70 9.08
C ALA A 319 9.35 15.13 8.61
N TYR A 320 10.56 15.43 8.17
CA TYR A 320 10.84 16.69 7.47
C TYR A 320 11.58 16.46 6.16
N PHE A 321 11.34 17.37 5.22
CA PHE A 321 11.88 17.33 3.87
C PHE A 321 12.52 18.68 3.55
N ASP A 322 13.84 18.67 3.36
CA ASP A 322 14.60 19.83 2.92
C ASP A 322 14.74 19.78 1.39
N VAL A 323 13.94 20.57 0.69
CA VAL A 323 13.76 20.49 -0.76
C VAL A 323 13.92 21.84 -1.45
N PRO A 324 14.39 21.89 -2.72
CA PRO A 324 14.51 23.14 -3.45
C PRO A 324 13.16 23.84 -3.64
N LEU A 325 13.09 25.14 -3.37
CA LEU A 325 11.87 25.94 -3.55
C LEU A 325 11.38 25.94 -5.01
N SER A 326 12.32 25.92 -5.95
CA SER A 326 12.04 25.79 -7.39
C SER A 326 11.40 24.44 -7.76
N ALA A 327 11.58 23.40 -6.94
CA ALA A 327 10.93 22.11 -7.16
C ALA A 327 9.43 22.16 -6.78
N LEU A 328 9.05 23.04 -5.85
CA LEU A 328 7.69 23.17 -5.30
C LEU A 328 6.84 24.21 -6.03
N THR A 329 7.43 25.37 -6.34
CA THR A 329 6.70 26.54 -6.84
C THR A 329 5.96 26.22 -8.14
N GLY A 330 4.64 26.45 -8.14
CA GLY A 330 3.77 26.21 -9.29
C GLY A 330 3.45 24.73 -9.56
N LYS A 331 3.80 23.81 -8.65
CA LYS A 331 3.50 22.38 -8.78
C LYS A 331 2.55 21.90 -7.69
N ASN A 332 1.88 20.78 -7.98
CA ASN A 332 1.25 19.98 -6.93
C ASN A 332 2.32 19.28 -6.12
N VAL A 333 2.13 19.31 -4.80
CA VAL A 333 3.00 18.67 -3.83
C VAL A 333 2.15 17.69 -3.03
N ASP A 334 2.37 16.42 -3.30
CA ASP A 334 1.65 15.30 -2.72
C ASP A 334 2.58 14.50 -1.81
N LEU A 335 2.02 13.56 -1.03
CA LEU A 335 2.82 12.54 -0.36
C LEU A 335 2.56 11.20 -1.02
N VAL A 336 3.61 10.39 -1.16
CA VAL A 336 3.53 9.02 -1.65
C VAL A 336 4.09 8.11 -0.58
N ILE A 337 3.32 7.08 -0.22
CA ILE A 337 3.73 6.07 0.74
C ILE A 337 4.18 4.85 -0.06
N VAL A 338 5.40 4.41 0.22
CA VAL A 338 5.99 3.19 -0.35
C VAL A 338 6.32 2.21 0.77
N ASP A 339 6.39 0.92 0.45
CA ASP A 339 6.96 -0.06 1.38
C ASP A 339 8.49 -0.02 1.39
N THR A 340 9.12 -0.85 2.23
CA THR A 340 10.59 -0.97 2.33
C THR A 340 11.29 -1.31 1.02
N ASN A 341 10.58 -1.91 0.07
CA ASN A 341 11.08 -2.28 -1.26
C ASN A 341 10.69 -1.26 -2.34
N LEU A 342 10.21 -0.07 -1.95
CA LEU A 342 9.86 1.06 -2.80
C LEU A 342 8.64 0.86 -3.70
N TYR A 343 7.82 -0.14 -3.41
CA TYR A 343 6.56 -0.32 -4.13
C TYR A 343 5.52 0.64 -3.58
N PHE A 344 4.86 1.35 -4.50
CA PHE A 344 3.76 2.24 -4.22
C PHE A 344 2.66 1.54 -3.41
N GLN A 345 2.21 2.19 -2.34
CA GLN A 345 1.07 1.75 -1.53
C GLN A 345 -0.09 2.73 -1.68
N VAL A 346 0.18 4.00 -1.39
CA VAL A 346 -0.86 5.03 -1.27
C VAL A 346 -0.33 6.37 -1.77
N ALA A 347 -1.18 7.13 -2.46
CA ALA A 347 -0.96 8.54 -2.73
C ALA A 347 -1.86 9.38 -1.80
N VAL A 348 -1.30 10.43 -1.23
CA VAL A 348 -2.00 11.40 -0.40
C VAL A 348 -1.96 12.74 -1.12
N ALA A 349 -3.12 13.20 -1.58
CA ALA A 349 -3.19 14.46 -2.30
C ALA A 349 -2.93 15.64 -1.35
N GLY A 350 -1.92 16.46 -1.68
CA GLY A 350 -1.57 17.68 -0.94
C GLY A 350 -1.90 18.97 -1.70
N GLY A 351 -2.10 18.88 -3.02
CA GLY A 351 -2.55 19.99 -3.87
C GLY A 351 -1.44 20.98 -4.26
N PRO A 352 -1.77 22.11 -4.89
CA PRO A 352 -0.78 23.09 -5.32
C PRO A 352 -0.06 23.69 -4.12
N TYR A 353 1.26 23.82 -4.22
CA TYR A 353 2.04 24.51 -3.20
C TYR A 353 1.75 26.01 -3.26
N ALA A 354 1.29 26.57 -2.13
CA ALA A 354 1.19 28.00 -1.92
C ALA A 354 2.41 28.50 -1.14
N ALA A 355 2.78 29.76 -1.37
CA ALA A 355 3.82 30.41 -0.56
C ALA A 355 3.49 30.27 0.93
N GLN A 356 4.53 30.05 1.73
CA GLN A 356 4.50 29.84 3.19
C GLN A 356 3.81 28.55 3.64
N ASP A 357 3.46 27.63 2.74
CA ASP A 357 2.91 26.32 3.15
C ASP A 357 3.91 25.48 3.95
N ASN A 358 5.21 25.74 3.81
CA ASN A 358 6.25 25.13 4.63
C ASN A 358 6.28 25.67 6.08
N SER A 359 5.59 26.79 6.34
CA SER A 359 5.34 27.35 7.67
C SER A 359 4.06 26.84 8.33
N LYS A 360 3.54 25.71 7.83
CA LYS A 360 2.40 24.98 8.39
C LYS A 360 2.81 23.51 8.57
N LEU A 361 2.28 22.85 9.59
CA LEU A 361 2.38 21.40 9.72
C LEU A 361 1.42 20.73 8.72
N TRP A 362 1.93 19.80 7.93
CA TRP A 362 1.14 18.99 7.02
C TRP A 362 0.72 17.71 7.74
N VAL A 363 -0.56 17.59 8.06
CA VAL A 363 -1.11 16.45 8.79
C VAL A 363 -1.83 15.54 7.82
N VAL A 364 -1.39 14.29 7.74
CA VAL A 364 -2.06 13.23 6.98
C VAL A 364 -3.30 12.79 7.76
N LYS A 365 -4.45 12.76 7.09
CA LYS A 365 -5.72 12.28 7.64
C LYS A 365 -6.31 11.21 6.74
N GLN A 366 -6.87 10.17 7.35
CA GLN A 366 -7.74 9.24 6.65
C GLN A 366 -9.17 9.79 6.63
N ASN A 367 -9.75 9.83 5.44
CA ASN A 367 -11.13 10.23 5.20
C ASN A 367 -12.08 9.05 5.44
N MET A 368 -13.39 9.31 5.50
CA MET A 368 -14.41 8.28 5.73
C MET A 368 -14.49 7.22 4.60
N ASP A 369 -14.03 7.57 3.39
CA ASP A 369 -13.96 6.70 2.23
C ASP A 369 -12.63 5.94 2.11
N GLU A 370 -11.86 5.88 3.21
CA GLU A 370 -10.54 5.26 3.30
C GLU A 370 -9.46 5.91 2.42
N THR A 371 -9.77 7.03 1.76
CA THR A 371 -8.76 7.85 1.07
C THR A 371 -7.97 8.70 2.06
N TYR A 372 -6.81 9.20 1.62
CA TYR A 372 -5.96 10.03 2.46
C TYR A 372 -5.86 11.46 1.91
N SER A 373 -5.88 12.44 2.80
CA SER A 373 -5.70 13.85 2.48
C SER A 373 -4.68 14.52 3.40
N VAL A 374 -4.16 15.68 2.98
CA VAL A 374 -3.32 16.53 3.82
C VAL A 374 -4.12 17.75 4.27
N THR A 375 -4.13 18.00 5.58
CA THR A 375 -4.51 19.30 6.15
C THR A 375 -3.27 20.08 6.56
N LYS A 376 -3.21 21.38 6.24
CA LYS A 376 -2.07 22.24 6.57
C LYS A 376 -2.48 23.22 7.67
N GLY A 377 -1.79 23.23 8.81
CA GLY A 377 -2.17 24.08 9.94
C GLY A 377 -1.19 24.06 11.10
N ALA A 378 -1.70 24.29 12.31
CA ALA A 378 -0.91 24.31 13.53
C ALA A 378 -0.64 22.91 14.09
N VAL A 379 0.45 22.79 14.83
CA VAL A 379 0.75 21.64 15.69
C VAL A 379 -0.25 21.65 16.85
N GLU A 380 -0.89 20.50 17.08
CA GLU A 380 -1.79 20.30 18.21
C GLU A 380 -1.10 19.49 19.30
N GLY A 381 -1.13 19.99 20.54
CA GLY A 381 -0.54 19.34 21.71
C GLY A 381 0.83 19.86 22.11
N ARG A 382 1.31 19.38 23.27
CA ARG A 382 2.58 19.81 23.88
C ARG A 382 3.78 19.29 23.10
N ILE A 383 4.71 20.18 22.76
CA ILE A 383 5.90 19.87 21.95
C ILE A 383 7.20 19.79 22.75
N TYR A 384 8.23 19.15 22.19
CA TYR A 384 9.60 19.25 22.71
C TYR A 384 10.30 20.53 22.23
N ASN A 385 11.13 21.12 23.08
CA ASN A 385 11.99 22.26 22.72
C ASN A 385 12.96 21.95 21.57
N THR A 386 13.47 20.72 21.49
CA THR A 386 14.34 20.26 20.40
C THR A 386 13.63 20.28 19.05
N PHE A 387 12.34 19.94 19.01
CA PHE A 387 11.53 20.03 17.80
C PHE A 387 11.37 21.48 17.34
N PHE A 388 10.95 22.39 18.22
CA PHE A 388 10.79 23.79 17.82
C PHE A 388 12.13 24.43 17.42
N ALA A 389 13.22 24.10 18.12
CA ALA A 389 14.57 24.50 17.71
C ALA A 389 14.91 23.97 16.31
N LYS A 390 14.54 22.73 15.99
CA LYS A 390 14.70 22.15 14.65
C LYS A 390 13.80 22.81 13.60
N VAL A 391 12.62 23.29 13.97
CA VAL A 391 11.78 24.13 13.09
C VAL A 391 12.53 25.42 12.77
N LEU A 392 13.09 26.11 13.77
CA LEU A 392 13.86 27.35 13.57
C LEU A 392 15.12 27.14 12.71
N GLU A 393 15.76 25.97 12.76
CA GLU A 393 16.84 25.60 11.80
C GLU A 393 16.39 25.61 10.34
N GLY A 394 15.08 25.52 10.08
CA GLY A 394 14.48 25.55 8.75
C GLY A 394 14.30 26.95 8.15
N TYR A 395 14.68 28.01 8.88
CA TYR A 395 14.47 29.41 8.48
C TYR A 395 15.76 30.23 8.57
N LEU A 396 15.86 31.27 7.75
CA LEU A 396 16.95 32.23 7.65
C LEU A 396 16.63 33.48 8.46
N THR A 397 17.49 33.82 9.40
CA THR A 397 17.20 34.82 10.44
C THR A 397 17.01 36.23 9.87
N CYS A 398 17.81 36.64 8.89
CA CYS A 398 17.82 38.01 8.33
C CYS A 398 17.25 38.12 6.90
N SER A 399 16.75 37.03 6.33
CA SER A 399 16.17 37.05 4.98
C SER A 399 14.75 37.60 4.98
N THR A 400 14.40 38.44 4.01
CA THR A 400 13.02 38.92 3.77
C THR A 400 12.14 37.89 3.05
N SER A 401 12.61 36.64 2.88
CA SER A 401 11.84 35.60 2.19
C SER A 401 10.58 35.24 2.98
N ALA A 402 9.41 35.26 2.32
CA ALA A 402 8.15 34.86 2.93
C ALA A 402 8.07 33.35 3.20
N ASP A 403 8.83 32.53 2.48
CA ASP A 403 8.82 31.07 2.64
C ASP A 403 9.78 30.62 3.74
N ASN A 404 11.01 31.16 3.79
CA ASN A 404 12.03 30.67 4.71
C ASN A 404 12.88 31.77 5.34
N GLY A 405 12.39 33.02 5.38
CA GLY A 405 13.01 34.15 6.07
C GLY A 405 12.24 34.59 7.31
N TYR A 406 12.55 35.78 7.84
CA TYR A 406 11.82 36.36 8.98
C TYR A 406 10.39 36.77 8.63
N GLU A 407 10.08 37.00 7.35
CA GLU A 407 8.72 37.28 6.86
C GLU A 407 7.76 36.10 7.10
N ALA A 408 8.29 34.88 7.26
CA ALA A 408 7.51 33.71 7.64
C ALA A 408 7.17 33.64 9.14
N PHE A 409 7.78 34.49 9.97
CA PHE A 409 7.81 34.34 11.43
C PHE A 409 6.42 34.22 12.06
N ASN A 410 5.46 35.05 11.67
CA ASN A 410 4.10 34.98 12.24
C ASN A 410 3.43 33.61 12.06
N LEU A 411 3.63 32.97 10.90
CA LEU A 411 3.11 31.63 10.66
C LEU A 411 3.93 30.56 11.40
N VAL A 412 5.24 30.73 11.52
CA VAL A 412 6.08 29.84 12.33
C VAL A 412 5.65 29.87 13.80
N ASP A 413 5.48 31.06 14.38
CA ASP A 413 5.04 31.24 15.77
C ASP A 413 3.63 30.66 15.98
N THR A 414 2.70 30.96 15.06
CA THR A 414 1.31 30.50 15.18
C THR A 414 1.16 28.99 14.99
N ASN A 415 1.87 28.41 14.02
CA ASN A 415 1.64 27.01 13.63
C ASN A 415 2.57 26.02 14.33
N PHE A 416 3.78 26.40 14.74
CA PHE A 416 4.75 25.47 15.32
C PHE A 416 5.03 25.70 16.81
N LEU A 417 4.54 26.79 17.41
CA LEU A 417 4.73 27.09 18.83
C LEU A 417 3.37 27.17 19.57
N PRO A 418 2.80 26.01 19.95
CA PRO A 418 1.51 25.95 20.62
C PRO A 418 1.54 26.70 21.97
N ARG A 419 0.38 27.20 22.39
CA ARG A 419 0.21 28.00 23.60
C ARG A 419 -0.74 27.30 24.58
N ALA A 420 -0.36 27.28 25.86
CA ALA A 420 -1.22 26.88 26.98
C ALA A 420 -1.47 28.12 27.85
N GLY A 421 -2.54 28.85 27.53
CA GLY A 421 -2.77 30.19 28.08
C GLY A 421 -1.71 31.17 27.55
N GLU A 422 -1.01 31.87 28.44
CA GLU A 422 0.05 32.83 28.08
C GLU A 422 1.43 32.19 27.89
N HIS A 423 1.57 30.90 28.19
CA HIS A 423 2.84 30.18 28.15
C HIS A 423 2.99 29.34 26.90
N TRP A 424 4.24 29.08 26.50
CA TRP A 424 4.56 28.07 25.49
C TRP A 424 4.19 26.69 26.01
N ASP A 425 3.41 25.94 25.23
CA ASP A 425 3.10 24.55 25.54
C ASP A 425 4.24 23.64 25.05
N MET A 426 5.38 23.77 25.73
CA MET A 426 6.64 23.15 25.36
C MET A 426 7.28 22.47 26.58
N GLN A 427 7.98 21.37 26.33
CA GLN A 427 8.82 20.72 27.33
C GLN A 427 10.29 21.10 27.11
N GLY A 428 10.91 21.64 28.16
CA GLY A 428 12.30 22.10 28.17
C GLY A 428 12.46 23.58 27.79
N ASP A 429 13.67 24.09 27.98
CA ASP A 429 14.01 25.48 27.72
C ASP A 429 14.54 25.65 26.29
N LEU A 430 14.08 26.67 25.56
CA LEU A 430 14.54 26.92 24.19
C LEU A 430 15.96 27.50 24.14
N GLY A 431 16.35 28.28 25.14
CA GLY A 431 17.64 28.97 25.20
C GLY A 431 18.24 29.01 26.61
N GLY A 432 19.40 29.65 26.72
CA GLY A 432 20.15 29.76 27.98
C GLY A 432 21.24 28.69 28.13
N GLU A 433 21.71 28.47 29.37
CA GLU A 433 22.79 27.53 29.69
C GLU A 433 22.40 26.06 29.41
N HIS A 434 21.12 25.74 29.58
CA HIS A 434 20.55 24.41 29.32
C HIS A 434 19.64 24.39 28.07
N GLY A 435 19.64 25.47 27.28
CA GLY A 435 18.83 25.60 26.08
C GLY A 435 19.38 24.84 24.88
N VAL A 436 18.60 24.78 23.81
CA VAL A 436 18.97 24.07 22.59
C VAL A 436 19.88 24.94 21.73
N LYS A 437 21.01 24.35 21.29
CA LYS A 437 21.87 24.95 20.27
C LYS A 437 21.53 24.36 18.91
N ILE A 438 21.48 25.22 17.91
CA ILE A 438 21.10 24.90 16.55
C ILE A 438 22.19 25.34 15.58
N ALA A 439 22.29 24.66 14.44
CA ALA A 439 23.17 25.08 13.37
C ALA A 439 22.48 26.16 12.51
N ASP A 440 22.98 27.39 12.62
CA ASP A 440 22.53 28.53 11.83
C ASP A 440 23.60 28.99 10.84
N TYR A 441 23.28 29.98 10.00
CA TYR A 441 24.26 30.71 9.21
C TYR A 441 24.67 31.96 9.98
N THR A 442 25.98 32.18 10.13
CA THR A 442 26.51 33.35 10.82
C THR A 442 26.20 34.62 10.02
N SER A 443 25.32 35.49 10.55
CA SER A 443 25.17 36.93 10.24
C SER A 443 25.64 37.41 8.86
N GLU A 444 24.96 36.98 7.79
CA GLU A 444 25.10 37.53 6.43
C GLU A 444 23.70 37.99 5.95
N GLU A 445 23.63 39.07 5.18
CA GLU A 445 22.39 39.82 4.90
C GLU A 445 21.39 39.06 4.00
N ASP A 446 21.87 38.15 3.13
CA ASP A 446 21.03 37.40 2.18
C ASP A 446 21.10 35.87 2.28
N TYR A 447 22.05 35.34 3.06
CA TYR A 447 22.34 33.90 3.24
C TYR A 447 22.47 33.08 1.95
N ALA A 448 22.68 33.72 0.79
CA ALA A 448 22.94 33.03 -0.47
C ALA A 448 24.39 32.51 -0.55
N THR A 449 25.31 33.09 0.25
CA THR A 449 26.76 32.84 0.17
C THR A 449 27.44 32.51 1.51
N GLY A 450 26.68 32.30 2.59
CA GLY A 450 27.23 32.03 3.93
C GLY A 450 27.62 30.57 4.17
N VAL A 451 28.52 30.33 5.14
CA VAL A 451 28.85 28.97 5.62
C VAL A 451 27.95 28.62 6.79
N ARG A 452 27.18 27.54 6.67
CA ARG A 452 26.38 26.99 7.77
C ARG A 452 27.30 26.48 8.87
N GLU A 453 26.95 26.72 10.12
CA GLU A 453 27.64 26.15 11.28
C GLU A 453 27.76 24.62 11.14
N ALA A 454 29.00 24.11 11.07
CA ALA A 454 29.26 22.68 11.01
C ALA A 454 28.92 21.97 12.34
N THR A 455 28.98 22.73 13.44
CA THR A 455 28.59 22.29 14.78
C THR A 455 27.55 23.28 15.31
N PRO A 456 26.36 22.83 15.76
CA PRO A 456 25.34 23.70 16.35
C PRO A 456 25.91 24.56 17.48
N ALA A 457 25.89 25.89 17.32
CA ALA A 457 26.42 26.83 18.31
C ALA A 457 25.47 28.01 18.57
N THR A 458 24.58 28.32 17.64
CA THR A 458 23.58 29.38 17.79
C THR A 458 22.51 28.99 18.81
N ASP A 459 22.17 29.90 19.72
CA ASP A 459 21.09 29.73 20.70
C ASP A 459 19.72 29.85 20.04
N ALA A 460 18.86 28.83 20.16
CA ALA A 460 17.58 28.82 19.47
C ALA A 460 16.62 29.92 19.94
N TYR A 461 16.65 30.30 21.22
CA TYR A 461 15.84 31.41 21.73
C TYR A 461 16.35 32.75 21.19
N ALA A 462 17.67 32.96 21.14
CA ALA A 462 18.23 34.16 20.54
C ALA A 462 17.80 34.32 19.07
N LYS A 463 17.79 33.23 18.29
CA LYS A 463 17.27 33.24 16.92
C LYS A 463 15.79 33.59 16.86
N TYR A 464 14.97 32.96 17.70
CA TYR A 464 13.53 33.26 17.79
C TYR A 464 13.27 34.76 18.04
N VAL A 465 13.93 35.34 19.03
CA VAL A 465 13.79 36.76 19.38
C VAL A 465 14.25 37.67 18.24
N MET A 466 15.33 37.29 17.54
CA MET A 466 15.83 38.06 16.41
C MET A 466 14.84 38.05 15.24
N MET A 467 14.33 36.88 14.85
CA MET A 467 13.32 36.77 13.78
C MET A 467 12.05 37.54 14.13
N LYS A 468 11.59 37.45 15.39
CA LYS A 468 10.44 38.23 15.88
C LYS A 468 10.67 39.73 15.73
N SER A 469 11.83 40.22 16.18
CA SER A 469 12.11 41.65 16.18
C SER A 469 12.21 42.23 14.76
N LEU A 470 12.79 41.47 13.82
CA LEU A 470 12.82 41.84 12.39
C LEU A 470 11.42 41.84 11.77
N TYR A 471 10.61 40.82 12.07
CA TYR A 471 9.22 40.76 11.61
C TYR A 471 8.38 41.94 12.13
N ASP A 472 8.44 42.21 13.43
CA ASP A 472 7.73 43.33 14.07
C ASP A 472 8.19 44.69 13.53
N ALA A 473 9.48 44.83 13.20
CA ALA A 473 10.03 46.05 12.61
C ALA A 473 9.53 46.27 11.17
N ALA A 474 9.34 45.19 10.41
CA ALA A 474 8.74 45.22 9.07
C ALA A 474 7.21 45.42 9.11
N HIS A 475 6.54 44.96 10.18
CA HIS A 475 5.09 45.00 10.38
C HIS A 475 4.68 45.77 11.65
N PRO A 476 5.01 47.07 11.76
CA PRO A 476 4.71 47.84 12.97
C PRO A 476 3.19 47.95 13.17
N SER A 477 2.70 47.55 14.34
CA SER A 477 1.32 47.79 14.74
C SER A 477 1.03 49.32 14.86
N PRO A 478 -0.23 49.76 14.73
CA PRO A 478 -0.59 51.18 14.91
C PRO A 478 -0.21 51.76 16.28
N GLU A 479 -0.15 50.94 17.34
CA GLU A 479 0.32 51.34 18.68
C GLU A 479 1.87 51.45 18.75
N GLN A 480 2.62 50.61 18.03
CA GLN A 480 4.08 50.69 17.97
C GLN A 480 4.59 51.93 17.23
N PHE A 481 3.83 52.51 16.29
CA PHE A 481 4.17 53.80 15.68
C PHE A 481 4.28 54.96 16.70
N ARG A 482 3.56 54.88 17.83
CA ARG A 482 3.64 55.87 18.91
C ARG A 482 4.82 55.66 19.86
N ILE A 483 5.27 54.42 20.05
CA ILE A 483 6.35 54.06 20.99
C ILE A 483 7.73 54.10 20.30
N ASN A 484 7.82 53.76 19.01
CA ASN A 484 9.07 53.71 18.25
C ASN A 484 9.76 55.08 18.06
N LYS A 485 9.08 56.21 18.27
CA LYS A 485 9.73 57.53 18.27
C LYS A 485 10.61 57.78 19.51
N VAL A 486 10.42 57.01 20.59
CA VAL A 486 11.13 57.18 21.87
C VAL A 486 12.08 56.01 22.17
N ALA A 487 11.78 54.79 21.73
CA ALA A 487 12.54 53.57 22.07
C ALA A 487 13.72 53.23 21.12
N ASN A 488 13.68 53.67 19.85
CA ASN A 488 14.68 53.28 18.83
C ASN A 488 16.11 53.75 19.14
N ASN A 489 16.29 54.76 19.98
CA ASN A 489 17.62 55.24 20.37
C ASN A 489 18.29 54.47 21.51
N ASN A 490 17.63 53.50 22.17
CA ASN A 490 18.25 52.80 23.30
C ASN A 490 18.60 51.34 23.00
N ILE A 491 17.81 50.62 22.20
CA ILE A 491 18.05 49.20 21.92
C ILE A 491 19.17 48.98 20.89
N ILE A 492 19.24 49.83 19.85
CA ILE A 492 20.32 49.79 18.86
C ILE A 492 21.67 50.08 19.53
N TYR A 493 21.73 51.00 20.49
CA TYR A 493 22.97 51.26 21.24
C TYR A 493 23.38 50.10 22.14
N VAL A 494 22.45 49.41 22.80
CA VAL A 494 22.78 48.27 23.67
C VAL A 494 23.29 47.06 22.86
N LEU A 495 22.72 46.79 21.68
CA LEU A 495 23.18 45.71 20.80
C LEU A 495 24.53 46.02 20.13
N VAL A 496 24.74 47.27 19.67
CA VAL A 496 26.02 47.71 19.11
C VAL A 496 27.12 47.74 20.17
N ILE A 497 26.81 48.16 21.41
CA ILE A 497 27.76 48.11 22.54
C ILE A 497 28.10 46.65 22.89
N GLY A 498 27.13 45.73 22.91
CA GLY A 498 27.37 44.30 23.15
C GLY A 498 28.28 43.66 22.10
N MET A 499 28.08 43.98 20.80
CA MET A 499 28.95 43.50 19.72
C MET A 499 30.35 44.12 19.78
N LEU A 500 30.48 45.40 20.15
CA LEU A 500 31.77 46.06 20.34
C LEU A 500 32.57 45.46 21.51
N PHE A 501 31.91 45.04 22.60
CA PHE A 501 32.55 44.31 23.69
C PHE A 501 33.01 42.91 23.29
N ALA A 502 32.23 42.18 22.48
CA ALA A 502 32.63 40.87 21.96
C ALA A 502 33.84 40.97 21.01
N ILE A 503 33.87 41.99 20.15
CA ILE A 503 35.01 42.28 19.24
C ILE A 503 36.25 42.73 20.02
N ALA A 504 36.09 43.57 21.04
CA ALA A 504 37.20 44.00 21.91
C ALA A 504 37.78 42.85 22.74
N ALA A 505 36.95 41.93 23.24
CA ALA A 505 37.38 40.74 23.96
C ALA A 505 38.15 39.76 23.05
N PHE A 506 37.68 39.56 21.81
CA PHE A 506 38.39 38.75 20.80
C PHE A 506 39.73 39.38 20.39
N GLY A 507 39.77 40.71 20.25
CA GLY A 507 41.00 41.46 19.99
C GLY A 507 42.02 41.31 21.11
N PHE A 508 41.61 41.47 22.37
CA PHE A 508 42.49 41.39 23.53
C PHE A 508 43.13 40.00 23.70
N VAL A 509 42.37 38.92 23.47
CA VAL A 509 42.89 37.54 23.51
C VAL A 509 43.88 37.28 22.36
N ARG A 510 43.63 37.84 21.17
CA ARG A 510 44.52 37.68 20.01
C ARG A 510 45.84 38.45 20.15
N PHE A 511 45.83 39.64 20.76
CA PHE A 511 47.05 40.42 21.02
C PHE A 511 47.89 39.84 22.16
N ARG A 512 47.29 39.27 23.20
CA ARG A 512 48.04 38.62 24.29
C ARG A 512 48.74 37.33 23.84
N LYS A 513 48.17 36.61 22.86
CA LYS A 513 48.81 35.42 22.25
C LYS A 513 50.02 35.78 21.37
N LYS A 514 50.06 36.97 20.77
CA LYS A 514 51.21 37.45 19.99
C LYS A 514 52.34 38.03 20.86
N ALA A 515 52.04 38.55 22.05
CA ALA A 515 53.03 39.11 22.96
C ALA A 515 53.86 38.05 23.72
N ASN A 516 53.41 36.78 23.74
CA ASN A 516 54.12 35.68 24.41
C ASN A 516 54.96 34.80 23.44
N VAL A 517 55.19 35.26 22.21
CA VAL A 517 56.07 34.58 21.23
C VAL A 517 57.04 35.58 20.58
N ALA A 518 57.54 36.55 21.35
CA ALA A 518 58.66 37.40 20.96
C ALA A 518 59.75 37.33 22.02
#